data_AF-A0A958GMR8-F1
#
_entry.id   AF-A0A958GMR8-F1
#
_cell.length_a   1.000
_cell.length_b   1.000
_cell.length_c   1.000
_cell.angle_alpha   90.00
_cell.angle_beta   90.00
_cell.angle_gamma   90.00
#
_symmetry.space_group_name_H-M   'P 1'
#
loop_
_entity.id
_entity.type
_entity.pdbx_description
1 polymer ?
#
loop_
_entity_poly.entity_id
_entity_poly.type
_entity_poly.pdbx_seq_one_letter_code
_entity_poly.pdbx_strand_id
1 'polypeptide(L)' 'MHGSADDASAAFVGEWQHYTIGMRTALQLEMFRSGGNPDVASRIQVLFRAYLRVDGVAVRPDAFCLIRGLIPPAE' A
#
# COMPACT_ATOMS: atom_id res chain seq x y z
N MET A 1 24.78 0.08 -3.20
CA MET A 1 25.20 -1.30 -3.49
C MET A 1 24.68 -2.16 -2.36
N HIS A 2 23.75 -3.09 -2.62
CA HIS A 2 23.26 -4.03 -1.61
C HIS A 2 24.27 -5.18 -1.56
N GLY A 3 24.69 -5.60 -0.36
CA GLY A 3 25.38 -6.87 -0.20
C GLY A 3 24.46 -8.01 -0.63
N SER A 4 25.03 -9.14 -1.04
CA SER A 4 24.33 -10.30 -1.64
C SER A 4 23.41 -11.08 -0.66
N ALA A 5 22.83 -10.40 0.32
CA ALA A 5 21.95 -10.99 1.32
C ALA A 5 20.49 -10.86 0.86
N ASP A 6 19.82 -12.00 0.70
CA ASP A 6 18.43 -12.09 0.23
C ASP A 6 17.41 -11.88 1.37
N ASP A 7 17.87 -11.82 2.62
CA ASP A 7 17.10 -11.67 3.86
C ASP A 7 17.25 -10.26 4.49
N ALA A 8 17.70 -9.29 3.70
CA ALA A 8 17.91 -7.94 4.18
C ALA A 8 16.68 -7.04 3.97
N SER A 9 16.23 -6.40 5.04
CA SER A 9 15.11 -5.45 5.00
C SER A 9 15.57 -4.04 4.59
N ALA A 10 14.61 -3.24 4.12
CA ALA A 10 14.79 -1.81 3.87
C ALA A 10 13.81 -1.00 4.72
N ALA A 11 14.29 0.10 5.30
CA ALA A 11 13.48 1.02 6.10
C ALA A 11 13.50 2.42 5.49
N PHE A 12 12.30 2.97 5.29
CA PHE A 12 12.12 4.40 5.01
C PHE A 12 11.98 5.13 6.34
N VAL A 13 12.91 6.03 6.63
CA VAL A 13 12.93 6.79 7.89
C VAL A 13 13.01 8.28 7.59
N GLY A 14 12.56 9.08 8.54
CA GLY A 14 12.50 10.52 8.39
C GLY A 14 11.38 11.16 9.20
N GLU A 15 11.11 12.42 8.91
CA GLU A 15 10.08 13.19 9.59
C GLU A 15 8.74 13.08 8.86
N TRP A 16 7.92 12.10 9.23
CA TRP A 16 6.62 11.83 8.59
C TRP A 16 5.60 12.97 8.67
N GLN A 17 5.83 13.96 9.54
CA GLN A 17 5.06 15.21 9.55
C GLN A 17 5.21 16.00 8.23
N HIS A 18 6.29 15.78 7.47
CA HIS A 18 6.55 16.37 6.17
C HIS A 18 6.03 15.53 4.99
N TYR A 19 5.34 14.43 5.27
CA TYR A 19 4.65 13.63 4.25
C TYR A 19 3.15 13.92 4.32
N THR A 20 2.56 14.29 3.19
CA THR A 20 1.13 14.61 3.11
C THR A 20 0.41 13.60 2.23
N ILE A 21 -0.72 13.12 2.72
CA ILE A 21 -1.65 12.26 1.97
C ILE A 21 -2.93 13.03 1.78
N GLY A 22 -3.30 13.28 0.52
CA GLY A 22 -4.58 13.84 0.13
C GLY A 22 -5.52 12.75 -0.36
N MET A 23 -6.78 12.79 0.06
CA MET A 23 -7.81 11.86 -0.42
C MET A 23 -8.73 12.58 -1.41
N ARG A 24 -8.73 12.12 -2.66
CA ARG A 24 -9.60 12.69 -3.72
C ARG A 24 -10.95 11.99 -3.78
N THR A 25 -10.98 10.68 -3.55
CA THR A 25 -12.21 9.90 -3.47
C THR A 25 -12.12 9.02 -2.24
N ALA A 26 -13.06 9.19 -1.30
CA ALA A 26 -13.14 8.36 -0.10
C ALA A 26 -13.34 6.89 -0.46
N LEU A 27 -12.89 5.99 0.41
CA LEU A 27 -13.10 4.56 0.23
C LEU A 27 -14.59 4.27 0.03
N GLN A 28 -14.94 3.73 -1.13
CA GLN A 28 -16.25 3.21 -1.45
C GLN A 28 -16.19 1.70 -1.45
N LEU A 29 -17.07 1.09 -0.65
CA LEU A 29 -17.26 -0.35 -0.59
C LEU A 29 -18.62 -0.69 -1.19
N GLU A 30 -18.61 -1.50 -2.23
CA GLU A 30 -19.83 -1.92 -2.92
C GLU A 30 -19.89 -3.44 -3.00
N MET A 31 -21.07 -3.99 -2.71
CA MET A 31 -21.33 -5.42 -2.71
C MET A 31 -22.23 -5.77 -3.90
N PHE A 32 -21.81 -6.75 -4.70
CA PHE A 32 -22.56 -7.19 -5.87
C PHE A 32 -22.89 -8.67 -5.78
N ARG A 33 -24.12 -9.03 -6.17
CA ARG A 33 -24.58 -10.42 -6.32
C ARG A 33 -24.57 -10.92 -7.78
N SER A 34 -24.21 -10.06 -8.72
CA SER A 34 -23.99 -10.44 -10.12
C SER A 34 -22.80 -9.70 -10.72
N GLY A 35 -22.66 -8.39 -10.44
CA GLY A 35 -21.50 -7.59 -10.87
C GLY A 35 -21.27 -7.59 -12.39
N GLY A 36 -22.30 -7.89 -13.19
CA GLY A 36 -22.18 -8.09 -14.63
C GLY A 36 -21.57 -9.43 -15.06
N ASN A 37 -21.21 -10.32 -14.13
CA ASN A 37 -20.72 -11.66 -14.41
C ASN A 37 -21.80 -12.71 -14.05
N PRO A 38 -22.35 -13.44 -15.03
CA PRO A 38 -23.40 -14.44 -14.79
C PRO A 38 -22.94 -15.59 -13.89
N ASP A 39 -21.64 -15.87 -13.81
CA ASP A 39 -21.09 -16.95 -12.97
C ASP A 39 -21.17 -16.64 -11.47
N VAL A 40 -21.25 -15.38 -11.10
CA VAL A 40 -21.34 -14.95 -9.69
C VAL A 40 -22.68 -15.36 -9.10
N ALA A 41 -23.75 -15.14 -9.87
CA ALA A 41 -25.10 -15.50 -9.48
C ALA A 41 -25.28 -17.02 -9.47
N SER A 42 -24.72 -17.75 -10.44
CA SER A 42 -24.85 -19.20 -10.55
C SER A 42 -24.07 -19.96 -9.46
N ARG A 43 -23.02 -19.35 -8.90
CA ARG A 43 -22.17 -19.95 -7.86
C ARG A 43 -22.40 -19.40 -6.46
N ILE A 44 -23.45 -18.59 -6.25
CA ILE A 44 -23.80 -17.99 -4.94
C ILE A 44 -22.59 -17.23 -4.35
N GLN A 45 -21.88 -16.48 -5.18
CA GLN A 45 -20.75 -15.66 -4.76
C GLN A 45 -21.18 -14.22 -4.53
N VAL A 46 -20.44 -13.52 -3.66
CA VAL A 46 -20.61 -12.07 -3.43
C VAL A 46 -19.31 -11.39 -3.81
N LEU A 47 -19.40 -10.39 -4.70
CA LEU A 47 -18.26 -9.58 -5.07
C LEU A 47 -18.19 -8.34 -4.19
N PHE A 48 -16.99 -8.03 -3.72
CA PHE A 48 -16.68 -6.79 -3.05
C PHE A 48 -15.82 -5.94 -3.97
N ARG A 49 -16.28 -4.72 -4.26
CA ARG A 49 -15.47 -3.70 -4.93
C ARG A 49 -15.11 -2.64 -3.90
N ALA A 50 -13.81 -2.45 -3.72
CA ALA A 50 -13.26 -1.35 -2.94
C ALA A 50 -12.60 -0.36 -3.89
N TYR A 51 -13.04 0.89 -3.88
CA TYR A 51 -12.43 1.97 -4.65
C TYR A 51 -12.00 3.11 -3.72
N LEU A 52 -10.73 3.47 -3.79
CA LEU A 52 -10.13 4.56 -3.04
C LEU A 52 -9.16 5.27 -3.98
N ARG A 53 -9.17 6.61 -3.95
CA ARG A 53 -8.15 7.41 -4.65
C ARG A 53 -7.48 8.36 -3.68
N VAL A 54 -6.21 8.11 -3.44
CA VAL A 54 -5.34 8.94 -2.61
C VAL A 54 -4.09 9.32 -3.40
N ASP A 55 -3.59 10.52 -3.14
CA ASP A 55 -2.35 11.05 -3.70
C ASP A 55 -1.42 11.38 -2.53
N GLY A 56 -0.15 10.96 -2.62
CA GLY A 56 0.86 11.18 -1.58
C GLY A 56 1.99 12.07 -2.09
N VAL A 57 2.48 12.98 -1.24
CA VAL A 57 3.60 13.86 -1.58
C VAL A 57 4.51 14.09 -0.37
N ALA A 58 5.82 14.00 -0.59
CA ALA A 58 6.83 14.47 0.37
C ALA A 58 6.99 15.98 0.18
N VAL A 59 6.50 16.77 1.13
CA VAL A 59 6.59 18.24 1.10
C VAL A 59 8.05 18.69 1.24
N ARG A 60 8.84 17.95 2.03
CA ARG A 60 10.29 18.12 2.18
C ARG A 60 11.00 16.79 1.91
N PRO A 61 11.39 16.51 0.65
CA PRO A 61 11.98 15.22 0.29
C PRO A 61 13.31 14.92 0.99
N ASP A 62 14.05 15.96 1.36
CA ASP A 62 15.32 15.91 2.09
C ASP A 62 15.16 15.46 3.55
N ALA A 63 13.96 15.51 4.11
CA ALA A 63 13.65 15.02 5.45
C ALA A 63 13.50 13.49 5.53
N PHE A 64 13.71 12.77 4.41
CA PHE A 64 13.56 11.33 4.33
C PHE A 64 14.81 10.65 3.78
N CYS A 65 15.12 9.46 4.29
CA CYS A 65 16.15 8.60 3.74
C CYS A 65 15.72 7.13 3.73
N LEU A 66 16.36 6.35 2.87
CA LEU A 66 16.14 4.91 2.74
C LEU A 66 17.37 4.18 3.24
N ILE A 67 17.21 3.48 4.36
CA ILE A 67 18.21 2.57 4.89
C ILE A 67 17.97 1.20 4.25
N ARG A 68 18.97 0.66 3.56
CA ARG A 68 18.90 -0.68 2.95
C ARG A 68 19.91 -1.59 3.64
N GLY A 69 19.62 -2.88 3.75
CA GLY A 69 20.59 -3.83 4.30
C GLY A 69 20.41 -4.11 5.78
N LEU A 70 19.19 -3.95 6.31
CA LEU A 70 18.90 -4.24 7.71
C LEU A 70 18.77 -5.75 7.89
N ILE A 71 19.78 -6.36 8.52
CA ILE A 71 19.79 -7.77 8.88
C ILE A 71 19.36 -7.86 10.35
N PRO A 72 18.34 -8.69 10.68
CA PRO A 72 17.96 -8.91 12.07
C PRO A 72 19.14 -9.47 12.87
N PRO A 73 19.27 -9.16 14.18
CA PRO A 73 20.21 -9.88 15.02
C PRO A 73 19.89 -11.38 15.01
N ALA A 74 20.91 -12.23 14.95
CA ALA A 74 20.74 -13.66 15.18
C ALA A 74 20.23 -13.85 16.62
N GLU A 75 19.12 -14.57 16.78
CA GLU A 75 18.59 -14.96 18.09
C GLU A 75 19.60 -15.81 18.89
#